data_AF-J0YT74-F1
#
_entry.id   AF-J0YT74-F1
#
_cell.length_a   1.000
_cell.length_b   1.000
_cell.length_c   1.000
_cell.angle_alpha   90.00
_cell.angle_beta   90.00
_cell.angle_gamma   90.00
#
_symmetry.space_group_name_H-M   'P 1'
#
loop_
_entity.id
_entity.type
_entity.pdbx_description
1 polymer ?
#
loop_
_entity_poly.entity_id
_entity_poly.type
_entity_poly.pdbx_seq_one_letter_code
_entity_poly.pdbx_strand_id
1 'polypeptide(L)'
;MIHIFNPSRLTRQPFFKDLIDFLDQHDDVILREIKAQFPEIPVDKFLEEYIKAGLILRENKRYYLNLPFLESTESLVLDQEVFVRDNSPVYQEILEKDFQTELRNQTNAAILEEHTDFAREKMTLSNYFYRVKFQYPLTEEQQRLYEILGDVNPEYALKYMTTFLLKFLKKIN
;
A
#
# COMPACT_ATOMS: atom_id res chain seq x y z
N MET A 1 -3.83 16.45 4.50
CA MET A 1 -2.68 15.61 4.91
C MET A 1 -2.16 14.87 3.69
N ILE A 2 -0.92 14.37 3.75
CA ILE A 2 -0.36 13.54 2.68
C ILE A 2 -0.77 12.09 2.94
N HIS A 3 -1.36 11.45 1.93
CA HIS A 3 -1.73 10.05 1.94
C HIS A 3 -0.79 9.25 1.03
N ILE A 4 -0.43 8.04 1.47
CA ILE A 4 0.45 7.13 0.74
C ILE A 4 -0.31 5.82 0.52
N PHE A 5 -0.62 5.51 -0.73
CA PHE A 5 -1.15 4.20 -1.12
C PHE A 5 -0.01 3.24 -1.48
N ASN A 6 -0.20 1.96 -1.15
CA ASN A 6 0.76 0.88 -1.43
C ASN A 6 2.21 1.22 -1.04
N PRO A 7 2.46 1.62 0.23
CA PRO A 7 3.76 2.13 0.63
C PRO A 7 4.84 1.06 0.54
N SER A 8 5.98 1.44 -0.04
CA SER A 8 7.21 0.67 -0.03
C SER A 8 7.73 0.42 1.39
N ARG A 9 8.74 -0.44 1.52
CA ARG A 9 9.40 -0.71 2.80
C ARG A 9 9.98 0.56 3.45
N LEU A 10 10.35 1.56 2.65
CA LEU A 10 10.93 2.81 3.12
C LEU A 10 9.84 3.78 3.61
N THR A 11 8.76 3.93 2.85
CA THR A 11 7.70 4.92 3.10
C THR A 11 6.64 4.42 4.09
N ARG A 12 6.57 3.10 4.34
CA ARG A 12 5.72 2.53 5.41
C ARG A 12 6.30 2.73 6.81
N GLN A 13 7.53 3.25 6.93
CA GLN A 13 8.14 3.47 8.23
C GLN A 13 7.35 4.54 8.99
N PRO A 14 7.02 4.34 10.28
CA PRO A 14 6.27 5.33 11.06
C PRO A 14 6.93 6.71 11.04
N PHE A 15 8.25 6.75 11.21
CA PHE A 15 9.03 7.99 11.18
C PHE A 15 8.93 8.74 9.84
N PHE A 16 8.82 8.05 8.71
CA PHE A 16 8.69 8.72 7.42
C PHE A 16 7.40 9.53 7.36
N LYS A 17 6.28 8.96 7.83
CA LYS A 17 4.99 9.64 7.88
C LYS A 17 5.05 10.88 8.78
N ASP A 18 5.57 10.71 9.99
CA ASP A 18 5.68 11.82 10.95
C ASP A 18 6.60 12.94 10.40
N LEU A 19 7.68 12.57 9.70
CA LEU A 19 8.60 13.51 9.08
C LEU A 19 7.93 14.30 7.94
N ILE A 20 7.20 13.62 7.03
CA ILE A 20 6.58 14.35 5.93
C ILE A 20 5.47 15.28 6.42
N ASP A 21 4.69 14.88 7.43
CA ASP A 21 3.66 15.73 8.03
C ASP A 21 4.29 16.95 8.71
N PHE A 22 5.46 16.79 9.34
CA PHE A 22 6.22 17.90 9.93
C PHE A 22 6.74 18.87 8.86
N LEU A 23 7.36 18.36 7.80
CA LEU A 23 7.92 19.17 6.70
C LEU A 23 6.84 19.80 5.82
N ASP A 24 5.63 19.24 5.75
CA ASP A 24 4.50 19.83 5.03
C ASP A 24 3.95 21.10 5.72
N GLN A 25 4.23 21.25 7.02
CA GLN A 25 3.73 22.36 7.85
C GLN A 25 4.78 23.46 8.10
N HIS A 26 6.05 23.21 7.75
CA HIS A 26 7.16 24.09 8.07
C HIS A 26 8.05 24.30 6.85
N ASP A 27 8.33 25.56 6.55
CA ASP A 27 9.31 25.94 5.54
C ASP A 27 10.71 26.12 6.16
N ASP A 28 11.75 25.98 5.33
CA ASP A 28 13.15 26.23 5.71
C ASP A 28 13.64 25.50 6.97
N VAL A 29 13.20 24.25 7.12
CA VAL A 29 13.53 23.39 8.26
C VAL A 29 15.00 22.98 8.27
N ILE A 30 15.66 23.12 9.43
CA ILE A 30 17.03 22.63 9.66
C ILE A 30 17.07 21.31 10.44
N LEU A 31 18.18 20.59 10.32
CA LEU A 31 18.41 19.31 11.01
C LEU A 31 18.19 19.39 12.53
N ARG A 32 18.55 20.53 13.16
CA ARG A 32 18.39 20.71 14.61
C ARG A 32 16.92 20.72 15.02
N GLU A 33 16.03 21.26 14.20
CA GLU A 33 14.59 21.31 14.46
C GLU A 33 13.99 19.92 14.31
N ILE A 34 14.36 19.18 13.25
CA ILE A 34 13.92 17.79 13.06
C ILE A 34 14.36 16.94 14.26
N LYS A 35 15.62 17.05 14.72
CA LYS A 35 16.12 16.32 15.89
C LYS A 35 15.42 16.73 17.20
N ALA A 36 15.06 18.00 17.34
CA ALA A 36 14.32 18.47 18.51
C ALA A 36 12.89 17.92 18.54
N GLN A 37 12.25 17.80 17.37
CA GLN A 37 10.93 17.21 17.21
C GLN A 37 10.94 15.69 17.42
N PHE A 38 12.02 15.02 17.02
CA PHE A 38 12.16 13.55 17.06
C PHE A 38 13.42 13.10 17.81
N PRO A 39 13.50 13.34 19.13
CA PRO A 39 14.75 13.16 19.90
C PRO A 39 15.21 11.70 20.01
N GLU A 40 14.29 10.75 20.03
CA GLU A 40 14.58 9.31 20.19
C GLU A 40 14.85 8.60 18.85
N ILE A 41 14.71 9.30 17.73
CA ILE A 41 14.88 8.73 16.40
C ILE A 41 16.31 9.00 15.92
N PRO A 42 17.00 8.01 15.31
CA PRO A 42 18.27 8.25 14.62
C PRO A 42 18.04 9.00 13.30
N VAL A 43 17.64 10.27 13.39
CA VAL A 43 17.19 11.13 12.29
C VAL A 43 18.20 11.17 11.13
N ASP A 44 19.50 11.27 11.42
CA ASP A 44 20.52 11.39 10.37
C ASP A 44 20.52 10.21 9.41
N LYS A 45 20.38 8.98 9.95
CA LYS A 45 20.36 7.75 9.16
C LYS A 45 19.15 7.70 8.23
N PHE A 46 17.97 8.01 8.77
CA PHE A 46 16.74 7.99 7.98
C PHE A 46 16.71 9.08 6.91
N LEU A 47 17.14 10.30 7.24
CA LEU A 47 17.24 11.38 6.25
C LEU A 47 18.18 11.02 5.11
N GLU A 48 19.32 10.37 5.37
CA GLU A 48 20.21 9.88 4.31
C GLU A 48 19.49 8.89 3.38
N GLU A 49 18.74 7.93 3.94
CA GLU A 49 17.95 6.98 3.15
C GLU A 49 16.88 7.68 2.29
N TYR A 50 16.15 8.64 2.86
CA TYR A 50 15.09 9.36 2.14
C TYR A 50 15.63 10.32 1.08
N ILE A 51 16.76 10.98 1.34
CA ILE A 51 17.45 11.83 0.35
C ILE A 51 17.96 10.98 -0.80
N LYS A 52 18.57 9.83 -0.51
CA LYS A 52 19.04 8.91 -1.54
C LYS A 52 17.90 8.36 -2.40
N ALA A 53 16.73 8.16 -1.81
CA ALA A 53 15.51 7.77 -2.53
C ALA A 53 14.87 8.94 -3.30
N GLY A 54 15.36 10.17 -3.14
CA GLY A 54 14.81 11.36 -3.78
C GLY A 54 13.50 11.85 -3.17
N LEU A 55 13.07 11.32 -2.02
CA LEU A 55 11.81 11.70 -1.35
C LEU A 55 11.94 12.99 -0.54
N ILE A 56 13.16 13.27 -0.07
CA ILE A 56 13.53 14.48 0.66
C ILE A 56 14.67 15.15 -0.07
N LEU A 57 14.58 16.47 -0.25
CA LEU A 57 15.64 17.29 -0.81
C LEU A 57 16.39 18.00 0.30
N ARG A 58 17.72 18.10 0.18
CA ARG A 58 18.54 18.89 1.10
C ARG A 58 19.34 19.93 0.33
N GLU A 59 19.02 21.20 0.55
CA GLU A 59 19.69 22.35 -0.09
C GLU A 59 20.03 23.41 0.96
N ASN A 60 21.23 23.99 0.91
CA ASN A 60 21.64 25.07 1.84
C ASN A 60 21.42 24.74 3.34
N LYS A 61 21.60 23.47 3.71
CA LYS A 61 21.33 22.92 5.07
C LYS A 61 19.85 22.95 5.49
N ARG A 62 18.93 23.13 4.55
CA ARG A 62 17.48 23.03 4.69
C ARG A 62 16.96 21.74 4.08
N TYR A 63 15.87 21.23 4.63
CA TYR A 63 15.23 19.99 4.21
C TYR A 63 13.82 20.29 3.69
N TYR A 64 13.50 19.76 2.52
CA TYR A 64 12.24 19.99 1.83
C TYR A 64 11.63 18.66 1.37
N LEU A 65 10.31 18.61 1.26
CA LEU A 65 9.62 17.51 0.60
C LEU A 65 9.97 17.49 -0.89
N ASN A 66 10.24 16.31 -1.43
CA ASN A 66 10.40 16.08 -2.86
C ASN A 66 9.59 14.85 -3.29
N LEU A 67 8.35 14.78 -2.81
CA LEU A 67 7.47 13.64 -3.07
C LEU A 67 6.90 13.74 -4.50
N PRO A 68 6.89 12.63 -5.25
CA PRO A 68 6.26 12.58 -6.57
C PRO A 68 4.74 12.47 -6.39
N PHE A 69 4.08 13.61 -6.14
CA PHE A 69 2.62 13.66 -6.02
C PHE A 69 1.96 13.21 -7.33
N LEU A 70 0.91 12.41 -7.20
CA LEU A 70 0.09 12.02 -8.34
C LEU A 70 -0.80 13.18 -8.74
N GLU A 71 -0.64 13.63 -9.97
CA GLU A 71 -1.40 14.74 -10.55
C GLU A 71 -2.60 14.29 -11.40
N SER A 72 -2.62 13.01 -11.82
CA SER A 72 -3.70 12.44 -12.65
C SER A 72 -3.82 10.93 -12.45
N THR A 73 -5.05 10.42 -12.56
CA THR A 73 -5.34 8.99 -12.40
C THR A 73 -5.46 8.23 -13.74
N GLU A 74 -5.21 8.90 -14.87
CA GLU A 74 -5.34 8.31 -16.23
C GLU A 74 -4.45 7.06 -16.42
N SER A 75 -3.22 7.09 -15.91
CA SER A 75 -2.25 6.01 -16.00
C SER A 75 -2.05 5.27 -14.67
N LEU A 76 -3.02 5.35 -13.75
CA LEU A 76 -2.91 4.71 -12.44
C LEU A 76 -2.94 3.18 -12.59
N VAL A 77 -1.91 2.51 -12.10
CA VAL A 77 -1.80 1.05 -12.13
C VAL A 77 -1.99 0.50 -10.71
N LEU A 78 -2.79 -0.56 -10.56
CA LEU A 78 -2.98 -1.25 -9.28
C LEU A 78 -1.63 -1.63 -8.66
N ASP A 79 -1.50 -1.49 -7.34
CA ASP A 79 -0.29 -1.75 -6.54
C ASP A 79 0.84 -0.72 -6.72
N GLN A 80 0.66 0.32 -7.53
CA GLN A 80 1.58 1.45 -7.61
C GLN A 80 1.64 2.21 -6.29
N GLU A 81 2.85 2.56 -5.84
CA GLU A 81 3.06 3.49 -4.72
C GLU A 81 2.67 4.90 -5.18
N VAL A 82 1.74 5.53 -4.46
CA VAL A 82 1.18 6.84 -4.81
C VAL A 82 1.18 7.76 -3.61
N PHE A 83 1.67 8.98 -3.82
CA PHE A 83 1.56 10.09 -2.87
C PHE A 83 0.49 11.05 -3.37
N VAL A 84 -0.45 11.40 -2.50
CA VAL A 84 -1.55 12.30 -2.86
C VAL A 84 -2.00 13.09 -1.65
N ARG A 85 -2.47 14.31 -1.85
CA ARG A 85 -3.09 15.09 -0.77
C ARG A 85 -4.56 14.71 -0.66
N ASP A 86 -5.03 14.45 0.56
CA ASP A 86 -6.43 14.07 0.84
C ASP A 86 -7.48 15.09 0.36
N ASN A 87 -7.09 16.35 0.20
CA ASN A 87 -7.94 17.44 -0.28
C ASN A 87 -7.89 17.64 -1.81
N SER A 88 -7.18 16.79 -2.56
CA SER A 88 -7.09 16.90 -4.02
C SER A 88 -8.25 16.15 -4.71
N PRO A 89 -8.68 16.59 -5.91
CA PRO A 89 -9.62 15.82 -6.72
C PRO A 89 -9.09 14.42 -7.07
N VAL A 90 -7.78 14.31 -7.32
CA VAL A 90 -7.09 13.04 -7.60
C VAL A 90 -7.30 12.02 -6.49
N TYR A 91 -7.32 12.45 -5.22
CA TYR A 91 -7.59 11.54 -4.11
C TYR A 91 -8.97 10.89 -4.21
N GLN A 92 -10.00 11.67 -4.55
CA GLN A 92 -11.36 11.14 -4.74
C GLN A 92 -11.43 10.21 -5.94
N GLU A 93 -10.79 10.58 -7.06
CA GLU A 93 -10.71 9.72 -8.24
C GLU A 93 -10.04 8.37 -7.95
N ILE A 94 -9.02 8.33 -7.09
CA ILE A 94 -8.38 7.07 -6.66
C ILE A 94 -9.38 6.19 -5.91
N LEU A 95 -10.16 6.77 -4.98
CA LEU A 95 -11.12 6.03 -4.16
C LEU A 95 -12.28 5.46 -4.99
N GLU A 96 -12.68 6.15 -6.06
CA GLU A 96 -13.76 5.74 -6.95
C GLU A 96 -13.31 4.72 -8.02
N LYS A 97 -12.01 4.50 -8.19
CA LYS A 97 -11.50 3.54 -9.18
C LYS A 97 -11.66 2.10 -8.72
N ASP A 98 -12.15 1.28 -9.65
CA ASP A 98 -12.21 -0.16 -9.54
C ASP A 98 -11.21 -0.83 -10.48
N PHE A 99 -10.58 -1.89 -9.98
CA PHE A 99 -9.60 -2.68 -10.71
C PHE A 99 -10.03 -4.14 -10.72
N GLN A 100 -9.97 -4.76 -11.90
CA GLN A 100 -10.14 -6.20 -12.04
C GLN A 100 -8.84 -6.92 -11.65
N THR A 101 -8.97 -7.98 -10.88
CA THR A 101 -7.89 -8.86 -10.47
C THR A 101 -8.23 -10.29 -10.80
N GLU A 102 -7.20 -11.09 -11.07
CA GLU A 102 -7.36 -12.50 -11.38
C GLU A 102 -6.51 -13.33 -10.43
N LEU A 103 -7.14 -14.30 -9.77
CA LEU A 103 -6.44 -15.32 -8.99
C LEU A 103 -6.42 -16.63 -9.77
N ARG A 104 -5.21 -17.17 -9.92
CA ARG A 104 -4.91 -18.39 -10.66
C ARG A 104 -4.09 -19.31 -9.78
N ASN A 105 -4.11 -20.60 -10.10
CA ASN A 105 -3.22 -21.60 -9.53
C ASN A 105 -2.59 -22.43 -10.66
N GLN A 106 -1.52 -23.15 -10.35
CA GLN A 106 -0.79 -24.00 -11.30
C GLN A 106 -1.43 -25.38 -11.49
N THR A 107 -2.39 -25.78 -10.64
CA THR A 107 -2.97 -27.13 -10.65
C THR A 107 -4.12 -27.27 -11.65
N ASN A 108 -4.87 -26.21 -11.92
CA ASN A 108 -6.00 -26.23 -12.84
C ASN A 108 -6.19 -24.87 -13.54
N ALA A 109 -7.02 -24.85 -14.58
CA ALA A 109 -7.27 -23.66 -15.39
C ALA A 109 -8.35 -22.71 -14.84
N ALA A 110 -8.81 -22.91 -13.59
CA ALA A 110 -9.80 -22.00 -13.01
C ALA A 110 -9.18 -20.63 -12.73
N ILE A 111 -9.97 -19.59 -13.03
CA ILE A 111 -9.64 -18.20 -12.79
C ILE A 111 -10.73 -17.66 -11.88
N LEU A 112 -10.36 -17.05 -10.76
CA LEU A 112 -11.27 -16.27 -9.94
C LEU A 112 -11.07 -14.80 -10.31
N GLU A 113 -12.05 -14.23 -10.99
CA GLU A 113 -12.07 -12.81 -11.34
C GLU A 113 -12.76 -12.04 -10.21
N GLU A 114 -12.06 -11.05 -9.64
CA GLU A 114 -12.55 -10.21 -8.55
C GLU A 114 -12.29 -8.74 -8.86
N HIS A 115 -13.16 -7.83 -8.40
CA HIS A 115 -12.95 -6.39 -8.50
C HIS A 115 -12.55 -5.81 -7.14
N THR A 116 -11.61 -4.87 -7.13
CA THR A 116 -11.12 -4.20 -5.92
C THR A 116 -11.01 -2.70 -6.09
N ASP A 117 -11.10 -1.98 -4.97
CA ASP A 117 -10.61 -0.61 -4.85
C ASP A 117 -9.07 -0.56 -4.86
N PHE A 118 -8.52 0.64 -5.06
CA PHE A 118 -7.07 0.87 -5.09
C PHE A 118 -6.36 0.62 -3.75
N ALA A 119 -7.06 0.86 -2.62
CA ALA A 119 -6.53 0.69 -1.27
C ALA A 119 -6.53 -0.77 -0.80
N ARG A 120 -7.16 -1.67 -1.58
CA ARG A 120 -7.38 -3.08 -1.27
C ARG A 120 -8.08 -3.30 0.06
N GLU A 121 -9.09 -2.48 0.34
CA GLU A 121 -9.89 -2.57 1.57
C GLU A 121 -11.09 -3.51 1.42
N LYS A 122 -11.63 -3.65 0.20
CA LYS A 122 -12.70 -4.61 -0.12
C LYS A 122 -12.31 -6.03 0.29
N MET A 123 -13.31 -6.79 0.74
CA MET A 123 -13.15 -8.17 1.18
C MET A 123 -13.13 -9.15 0.00
N THR A 124 -12.01 -9.17 -0.72
CA THR A 124 -11.73 -10.12 -1.80
C THR A 124 -10.55 -11.01 -1.43
N LEU A 125 -10.46 -12.21 -2.02
CA LEU A 125 -9.30 -13.09 -1.81
C LEU A 125 -8.01 -12.42 -2.31
N SER A 126 -8.11 -11.67 -3.40
CA SER A 126 -7.02 -10.93 -4.01
C SER A 126 -6.42 -9.93 -3.03
N ASN A 127 -7.27 -9.15 -2.35
CA ASN A 127 -6.85 -8.16 -1.36
C ASN A 127 -6.29 -8.81 -0.11
N TYR A 128 -6.94 -9.86 0.38
CA TYR A 128 -6.47 -10.63 1.52
C TYR A 128 -5.06 -11.16 1.29
N PHE A 129 -4.83 -11.90 0.20
CA PHE A 129 -3.51 -12.46 -0.11
C PHE A 129 -2.45 -11.38 -0.34
N TYR A 130 -2.84 -10.26 -0.97
CA TYR A 130 -1.94 -9.11 -1.13
C TYR A 130 -1.50 -8.54 0.23
N ARG A 131 -2.44 -8.21 1.11
CA ARG A 131 -2.11 -7.61 2.42
C ARG A 131 -1.32 -8.55 3.32
N VAL A 132 -1.64 -9.85 3.31
CA VAL A 132 -0.82 -10.87 4.01
C VAL A 132 0.61 -10.90 3.48
N LYS A 133 0.79 -10.97 2.15
CA LYS A 133 2.11 -11.00 1.50
C LYS A 133 2.97 -9.79 1.85
N PHE A 134 2.39 -8.60 1.86
CA PHE A 134 3.10 -7.34 2.15
C PHE A 134 3.13 -6.96 3.63
N GLN A 135 2.49 -7.76 4.49
CA GLN A 135 2.33 -7.51 5.94
C GLN A 135 1.66 -6.16 6.22
N TYR A 136 0.66 -5.82 5.41
CA TYR A 136 -0.18 -4.66 5.67
C TYR A 136 -1.26 -5.02 6.71
N PRO A 137 -1.71 -4.04 7.52
CA PRO A 137 -2.82 -4.26 8.43
C PRO A 137 -4.04 -4.81 7.69
N LEU A 138 -4.69 -5.83 8.25
CA LEU A 138 -5.92 -6.38 7.68
C LEU A 138 -7.12 -5.52 8.12
N THR A 139 -8.11 -5.39 7.25
CA THR A 139 -9.43 -4.86 7.67
C THR A 139 -10.11 -5.87 8.60
N GLU A 140 -11.15 -5.44 9.35
CA GLU A 140 -11.89 -6.35 10.23
C GLU A 140 -12.43 -7.57 9.49
N GLU A 141 -12.92 -7.39 8.26
CA GLU A 141 -13.43 -8.50 7.45
C GLU A 141 -12.31 -9.45 7.05
N GLN A 142 -11.18 -8.90 6.57
CA GLN A 142 -10.01 -9.68 6.19
C GLN A 142 -9.41 -10.43 7.38
N GLN A 143 -9.49 -9.86 8.59
CA GLN A 143 -9.09 -10.53 9.82
C GLN A 143 -9.97 -11.76 10.12
N ARG A 144 -11.29 -11.67 9.91
CA ARG A 144 -12.19 -12.84 10.03
C ARG A 144 -11.81 -13.95 9.05
N LEU A 145 -11.38 -13.62 7.84
CA LEU A 145 -10.87 -14.62 6.89
C LEU A 145 -9.51 -15.17 7.30
N TYR A 146 -8.63 -14.33 7.87
CA TYR A 146 -7.36 -14.79 8.43
C TYR A 146 -7.56 -15.82 9.54
N GLU A 147 -8.57 -15.65 10.39
CA GLU A 147 -8.91 -16.63 11.45
C GLU A 147 -9.36 -17.99 10.88
N ILE A 148 -9.88 -18.01 9.65
CA ILE A 148 -10.33 -19.24 8.96
C ILE A 148 -9.20 -19.88 8.15
N LEU A 149 -8.48 -19.09 7.36
CA LEU A 149 -7.46 -19.58 6.42
C LEU A 149 -6.04 -19.62 7.01
N GLY A 150 -5.75 -18.75 7.97
CA GLY A 150 -4.42 -18.51 8.50
C GLY A 150 -3.44 -17.93 7.48
N ASP A 151 -2.16 -17.95 7.85
CA ASP A 151 -1.04 -17.61 6.96
C ASP A 151 -0.77 -18.74 5.95
N VAL A 152 -1.73 -18.95 5.06
CA VAL A 152 -1.68 -19.99 4.03
C VAL A 152 -1.06 -19.44 2.75
N ASN A 153 -0.21 -20.24 2.11
CA ASN A 153 0.30 -19.93 0.79
C ASN A 153 -0.87 -19.78 -0.21
N PRO A 154 -0.99 -18.65 -0.95
CA PRO A 154 -2.07 -18.42 -1.90
C PRO A 154 -2.22 -19.53 -2.95
N GLU A 155 -1.12 -20.06 -3.48
CA GLU A 155 -1.12 -21.16 -4.46
C GLU A 155 -1.78 -22.41 -3.88
N TYR A 156 -1.43 -22.74 -2.64
CA TYR A 156 -1.99 -23.88 -1.92
C TYR A 156 -3.49 -23.65 -1.67
N ALA A 157 -3.88 -22.52 -1.10
CA ALA A 157 -5.28 -22.19 -0.84
C ALA A 157 -6.13 -22.28 -2.12
N LEU A 158 -5.69 -21.61 -3.19
CA LEU A 158 -6.38 -21.57 -4.46
C LEU A 158 -6.49 -22.96 -5.10
N LYS A 159 -5.45 -23.80 -5.03
CA LYS A 159 -5.50 -25.18 -5.51
C LYS A 159 -6.67 -25.95 -4.89
N TYR A 160 -6.81 -25.94 -3.56
CA TYR A 160 -7.87 -26.70 -2.89
C TYR A 160 -9.25 -26.09 -3.12
N MET A 161 -9.37 -24.76 -3.04
CA MET A 161 -10.62 -24.04 -3.27
C MET A 161 -11.17 -24.28 -4.68
N THR A 162 -10.35 -24.03 -5.70
CA THR A 162 -10.77 -24.20 -7.10
C THR A 162 -11.01 -25.66 -7.46
N THR A 163 -10.21 -26.60 -6.93
CA THR A 163 -10.47 -28.04 -7.12
C THR A 163 -11.83 -28.45 -6.55
N PHE A 164 -12.18 -27.93 -5.37
CA PHE A 164 -13.50 -28.17 -4.78
C PHE A 164 -14.61 -27.57 -5.64
N LEU A 165 -14.50 -26.30 -6.03
CA LEU A 165 -15.47 -25.61 -6.88
C LEU A 165 -15.69 -26.34 -8.22
N LEU A 166 -14.62 -26.73 -8.90
CA LEU A 166 -14.69 -27.47 -10.17
C LEU A 166 -15.37 -28.84 -9.99
N LYS A 167 -15.10 -29.56 -8.90
CA LYS A 167 -15.78 -30.83 -8.60
C LYS A 167 -17.27 -30.62 -8.32
N PHE A 168 -17.63 -29.52 -7.65
CA PHE A 168 -19.01 -29.18 -7.36
C PHE A 168 -19.78 -28.83 -8.65
N LEU A 169 -19.20 -27.98 -9.49
CA LEU A 169 -19.80 -27.58 -10.77
C LEU A 169 -20.00 -28.77 -11.72
N LYS A 170 -19.06 -29.73 -11.74
CA LYS A 170 -19.20 -30.96 -12.55
C LYS A 170 -20.28 -31.92 -12.06
N LYS A 171 -20.80 -31.76 -10.83
CA LYS A 171 -21.90 -32.58 -10.28
C LYS A 171 -23.29 -31.97 -10.50
N ILE A 172 -23.39 -30.76 -11.06
CA ILE A 172 -24.67 -30.07 -11.35
C ILE A 172 -25.16 -30.35 -12.77
N ASN A 173 -24.38 -31.08 -13.60
CA ASN A 173 -24.81 -31.58 -14.90
C ASN A 173 -25.27 -33.04 -14.82
#